data_AF-A0A6G4TS48-F1
#
_entry.id   AF-A0A6G4TS48-F1
#
_cell.length_a   1.000
_cell.length_b   1.000
_cell.length_c   1.000
_cell.angle_alpha   90.00
_cell.angle_beta   90.00
_cell.angle_gamma   90.00
#
_symmetry.space_group_name_H-M   'P 1'
#
loop_
_entity.id
_entity.type
_entity.pdbx_description
1 polymer ?
#
loop_
_entity_poly.entity_id
_entity_poly.type
_entity_poly.pdbx_seq_one_letter_code
_entity_poly.pdbx_strand_id
1 'polypeptide(L)'
;MTTDITELAQRMKAAAEKATPGPWYVHDKPCEDGNYGIDTSDKEFLAEAVVWWGFARQSIWREEDAKYIALANPANILALVEALETEKRICATWRKTAKSTGEKLEKAQTINAAAEKLVRCKGRYHSEQNYRALAALFGVKTPDLPPLEHENVHYADAAEMEIAALRQRIAELESRTVTVKLPQRLQPGADGWDDWYVHSDDEGEYLKFDDVLAMLTAAGIKVEAE
;
A
#
# COMPACT_ATOMS: atom_id res chain seq x y z
N MET A 1 -9.81 -35.65 -36.66
CA MET A 1 -10.07 -34.24 -37.00
C MET A 1 -10.85 -33.64 -35.83
N THR A 2 -10.29 -32.66 -35.13
CA THR A 2 -11.04 -31.92 -34.09
C THR A 2 -11.81 -30.81 -34.78
N THR A 3 -13.14 -30.92 -34.81
CA THR A 3 -14.00 -29.85 -35.31
C THR A 3 -13.88 -28.63 -34.42
N ASP A 4 -13.60 -27.45 -34.97
CA ASP A 4 -13.67 -26.20 -34.21
C ASP A 4 -15.14 -25.97 -33.81
N ILE A 5 -15.40 -26.03 -32.51
CA ILE A 5 -16.75 -25.92 -31.95
C ILE A 5 -17.38 -24.55 -32.22
N THR A 6 -16.58 -23.50 -32.40
CA THR A 6 -17.08 -22.15 -32.69
C THR A 6 -17.54 -22.07 -34.14
N GLU A 7 -16.74 -22.60 -35.07
CA GLU A 7 -17.12 -22.67 -36.48
C GLU A 7 -18.36 -23.55 -36.67
N LEU A 8 -18.42 -24.70 -35.98
CA LEU A 8 -19.58 -25.58 -36.01
C LEU A 8 -20.83 -24.87 -35.48
N ALA A 9 -20.74 -24.17 -34.35
CA ALA A 9 -21.87 -23.43 -33.78
C ALA A 9 -22.42 -22.37 -34.74
N GLN A 10 -21.54 -21.61 -35.41
CA GLN A 10 -21.96 -20.61 -36.40
C GLN A 10 -22.61 -21.24 -37.63
N ARG A 11 -22.05 -22.33 -38.14
CA ARG A 11 -22.63 -23.08 -39.27
C ARG A 11 -23.99 -23.69 -38.91
N MET A 12 -24.13 -24.24 -37.70
CA MET A 12 -25.38 -24.82 -37.20
C MET A 12 -26.44 -23.74 -37.01
N LYS A 13 -26.07 -22.57 -36.44
CA LYS A 13 -26.96 -21.42 -36.30
C LYS A 13 -27.49 -20.94 -37.65
N ALA A 14 -26.60 -20.72 -38.61
CA ALA A 14 -26.98 -20.28 -39.96
C ALA A 14 -27.83 -21.30 -40.71
N ALA A 15 -27.62 -22.60 -40.47
CA ALA A 15 -28.48 -23.66 -41.03
C ALA A 15 -29.86 -23.67 -40.36
N ALA A 16 -29.92 -23.54 -39.03
CA ALA A 16 -31.16 -23.52 -38.27
C ALA A 16 -32.04 -22.30 -38.60
N GLU A 17 -31.46 -21.11 -38.75
CA GLU A 17 -32.19 -19.89 -39.14
C GLU A 17 -32.87 -19.98 -40.52
N LYS A 18 -32.37 -20.86 -41.40
CA LYS A 18 -32.93 -21.08 -42.75
C LYS A 18 -33.93 -22.24 -42.81
N ALA A 19 -33.92 -23.11 -41.82
CA ALA A 19 -34.79 -24.27 -41.77
C ALA A 19 -36.19 -23.88 -41.25
N THR A 20 -37.20 -24.71 -41.53
CA THR A 20 -38.54 -24.50 -40.97
C THR A 20 -38.45 -24.51 -39.44
N PRO A 21 -38.97 -23.48 -38.75
CA PRO A 21 -38.92 -23.41 -37.31
C PRO A 21 -39.47 -24.69 -36.64
N GLY A 22 -38.87 -25.05 -35.51
CA GLY A 22 -39.39 -26.11 -34.65
C GLY A 22 -40.65 -25.68 -33.89
N PRO A 23 -41.28 -26.58 -33.13
CA PRO A 23 -40.87 -27.95 -32.87
C PRO A 23 -41.10 -28.89 -34.05
N TRP A 24 -40.25 -29.91 -34.16
CA TRP A 24 -40.43 -31.01 -35.11
C TRP A 24 -40.84 -32.28 -34.35
N TYR A 25 -41.58 -33.15 -35.02
CA TYR A 25 -42.20 -34.33 -34.43
C TYR A 25 -41.89 -35.55 -35.28
N VAL A 26 -41.65 -36.69 -34.62
CA VAL A 26 -41.61 -37.98 -35.31
C VAL A 26 -43.04 -38.39 -35.60
N HIS A 27 -43.30 -38.89 -36.80
CA HIS A 27 -44.62 -39.37 -37.14
C HIS A 27 -45.05 -40.53 -36.24
N ASP A 28 -46.33 -40.55 -35.82
CA ASP A 28 -46.88 -41.51 -34.84
C ASP A 28 -46.77 -42.98 -35.28
N LYS A 29 -46.72 -43.23 -36.59
CA LYS A 29 -46.55 -44.56 -37.18
C LYS A 29 -45.51 -44.54 -38.30
N PRO A 30 -44.60 -45.51 -38.39
CA PRO A 30 -43.77 -45.64 -39.58
C PRO A 30 -44.65 -45.94 -40.81
N CYS A 31 -44.15 -45.64 -42.01
CA CYS A 31 -44.83 -46.07 -43.25
C CYS A 31 -44.88 -47.61 -43.34
N GLU A 32 -45.66 -48.15 -44.29
CA GLU A 32 -45.81 -49.60 -44.51
C GLU A 32 -44.47 -50.32 -44.69
N ASP A 33 -43.44 -49.62 -45.19
CA ASP A 33 -42.08 -50.12 -45.37
C ASP A 33 -41.19 -50.03 -44.10
N GLY A 34 -41.71 -49.52 -42.97
CA GLY A 34 -41.02 -49.43 -41.69
C GLY A 34 -40.17 -48.17 -41.48
N ASN A 35 -40.31 -47.15 -42.33
CA ASN A 35 -39.53 -45.91 -42.24
C ASN A 35 -40.24 -44.83 -41.43
N TYR A 36 -39.46 -44.06 -40.66
CA TYR A 36 -39.95 -42.96 -39.85
C TYR A 36 -39.85 -41.62 -40.60
N GLY A 37 -40.93 -40.86 -40.57
CA GLY A 37 -41.01 -39.46 -41.04
C GLY A 37 -40.82 -38.46 -39.90
N ILE A 38 -40.43 -37.23 -40.27
CA ILE A 38 -40.35 -36.11 -39.33
C ILE A 38 -41.14 -34.93 -39.90
N ASP A 39 -42.08 -34.42 -39.11
CA ASP A 39 -43.01 -33.38 -39.50
C ASP A 39 -42.76 -32.12 -38.67
N THR A 40 -43.02 -30.95 -39.25
CA THR A 40 -42.97 -29.67 -38.51
C THR A 40 -44.27 -29.35 -37.78
N SER A 41 -45.20 -30.30 -37.71
CA SER A 41 -46.41 -30.24 -36.91
C SER A 41 -46.68 -31.62 -36.30
N ASP A 42 -47.28 -31.62 -35.11
CA ASP A 42 -47.83 -32.81 -34.46
C ASP A 42 -49.10 -33.35 -35.16
N LYS A 43 -49.56 -32.66 -36.20
CA LYS A 43 -50.72 -33.04 -37.01
C LYS A 43 -50.27 -33.20 -38.46
N GLU A 44 -50.33 -34.44 -38.93
CA GLU A 44 -49.87 -34.90 -40.26
C GLU A 44 -50.30 -33.97 -41.43
N PHE A 45 -51.53 -33.44 -41.39
CA PHE A 45 -52.07 -32.60 -42.47
C PHE A 45 -51.82 -31.08 -42.32
N LEU A 46 -51.11 -30.64 -41.27
CA LEU A 46 -50.84 -29.23 -40.97
C LEU A 46 -49.35 -28.88 -40.98
N ALA A 47 -48.48 -29.84 -41.29
CA ALA A 47 -47.04 -29.60 -41.37
C ALA A 47 -46.66 -28.72 -42.57
N GLU A 48 -45.93 -27.64 -42.32
CA GLU A 48 -45.37 -26.75 -43.36
C GLU A 48 -44.23 -27.43 -44.14
N ALA A 49 -43.49 -28.33 -43.51
CA ALA A 49 -42.50 -29.18 -44.14
C ALA A 49 -42.53 -30.60 -43.54
N VAL A 50 -42.28 -31.59 -44.39
CA VAL A 50 -42.19 -33.01 -44.02
C VAL A 50 -40.87 -33.55 -44.54
N VAL A 51 -40.06 -34.15 -43.66
CA VAL A 51 -38.95 -35.02 -44.09
C VAL A 51 -39.61 -36.31 -44.60
N TRP A 52 -39.76 -36.39 -45.93
CA TRP A 52 -40.61 -37.35 -46.64
C TRP A 52 -40.18 -38.81 -46.45
N TRP A 53 -41.17 -39.70 -46.35
CA TRP A 53 -41.04 -41.09 -45.89
C TRP A 53 -40.92 -42.07 -47.07
N GLY A 54 -40.38 -41.60 -48.21
CA GLY A 54 -40.56 -42.23 -49.52
C GLY A 54 -40.29 -43.74 -49.56
N PHE A 55 -40.84 -44.41 -50.58
CA PHE A 55 -40.71 -45.86 -50.86
C PHE A 55 -39.29 -46.37 -51.16
N ALA A 56 -38.26 -45.59 -50.87
CA ALA A 56 -36.87 -45.92 -51.17
C ALA A 56 -36.22 -46.56 -49.94
N ARG A 57 -35.49 -47.66 -50.15
CA ARG A 57 -34.70 -48.39 -49.13
C ARG A 57 -33.59 -47.57 -48.42
N GLN A 58 -33.63 -46.23 -48.43
CA GLN A 58 -32.56 -45.31 -47.99
C GLN A 58 -33.06 -44.22 -47.02
N SER A 59 -34.08 -44.51 -46.23
CA SER A 59 -34.76 -43.59 -45.31
C SER A 59 -34.38 -43.83 -43.84
N ILE A 60 -35.04 -43.15 -42.89
CA ILE A 60 -34.77 -43.28 -41.45
C ILE A 60 -35.42 -44.58 -40.93
N TRP A 61 -34.62 -45.62 -40.74
CA TRP A 61 -35.08 -46.97 -40.35
C TRP A 61 -35.24 -47.18 -38.84
N ARG A 62 -34.66 -46.30 -38.03
CA ARG A 62 -34.69 -46.41 -36.57
C ARG A 62 -35.52 -45.27 -36.00
N GLU A 63 -36.42 -45.62 -35.10
CA GLU A 63 -37.22 -44.64 -34.36
C GLU A 63 -36.34 -43.68 -33.58
N GLU A 64 -35.24 -44.19 -33.02
CA GLU A 64 -34.29 -43.40 -32.23
C GLU A 64 -33.60 -42.33 -33.07
N ASP A 65 -33.26 -42.64 -34.33
CA ASP A 65 -32.63 -41.68 -35.24
C ASP A 65 -33.63 -40.58 -35.61
N ALA A 66 -34.89 -40.94 -35.86
CA ALA A 66 -35.95 -39.97 -36.11
C ALA A 66 -36.19 -39.07 -34.90
N LYS A 67 -36.26 -39.65 -33.70
CA LYS A 67 -36.41 -38.92 -32.43
C LYS A 67 -35.24 -37.98 -32.19
N TYR A 68 -34.02 -38.43 -32.47
CA TYR A 68 -32.82 -37.60 -32.35
C TYR A 68 -32.89 -36.39 -33.29
N ILE A 69 -33.23 -36.59 -34.56
CA ILE A 69 -33.33 -35.49 -35.54
C ILE A 69 -34.47 -34.53 -35.18
N ALA A 70 -35.64 -35.04 -34.77
CA ALA A 70 -36.77 -34.22 -34.33
C ALA A 70 -36.42 -33.39 -33.08
N LEU A 71 -35.64 -33.95 -32.16
CA LEU A 71 -35.11 -33.22 -31.01
C LEU A 71 -34.05 -32.19 -31.43
N ALA A 72 -33.20 -32.51 -32.39
CA ALA A 72 -32.19 -31.61 -32.96
C ALA A 72 -32.78 -30.58 -33.95
N ASN A 73 -34.05 -30.22 -33.80
CA ASN A 73 -34.72 -29.24 -34.63
C ASN A 73 -34.09 -27.84 -34.52
N PRO A 74 -34.40 -26.92 -35.46
CA PRO A 74 -33.83 -25.59 -35.49
C PRO A 74 -33.99 -24.79 -34.20
N ALA A 75 -35.14 -24.87 -33.54
CA ALA A 75 -35.39 -24.15 -32.29
C ALA A 75 -34.42 -24.60 -31.17
N ASN A 76 -34.24 -25.91 -31.01
CA ASN A 76 -33.35 -26.48 -30.01
C ASN A 76 -31.87 -26.22 -30.36
N ILE A 77 -31.48 -26.28 -31.63
CA ILE A 77 -30.12 -25.95 -32.07
C ILE A 77 -29.80 -24.48 -31.76
N LEU A 78 -30.70 -23.55 -32.07
CA LEU A 78 -30.52 -22.12 -31.77
C LEU A 78 -30.37 -21.89 -30.27
N ALA A 79 -31.21 -22.51 -29.44
CA ALA A 79 -31.13 -22.43 -27.99
C ALA A 79 -29.78 -22.95 -27.45
N LEU A 80 -29.27 -24.07 -28.00
CA LEU A 80 -27.96 -24.61 -27.62
C LEU A 80 -26.80 -23.68 -28.03
N VAL A 81 -26.87 -23.08 -29.23
CA VAL A 81 -25.84 -22.12 -29.67
C VAL A 81 -25.87 -20.86 -28.81
N GLU A 82 -27.05 -20.33 -28.48
CA GLU A 82 -27.19 -19.16 -27.61
C GLU A 82 -26.64 -19.44 -26.20
N ALA A 83 -26.94 -20.61 -25.63
CA ALA A 83 -26.38 -21.04 -24.35
C ALA A 83 -24.85 -21.12 -24.40
N LEU A 84 -24.28 -21.66 -25.49
CA LEU A 84 -22.83 -21.73 -25.70
C LEU A 84 -22.18 -20.35 -25.84
N GLU A 85 -22.80 -19.44 -26.60
CA GLU A 85 -22.33 -18.05 -26.77
C GLU A 85 -22.37 -17.30 -25.44
N THR A 86 -23.43 -17.49 -24.65
CA THR A 86 -23.59 -16.91 -23.32
C THR A 86 -22.54 -17.43 -22.34
N GLU A 87 -22.32 -18.74 -22.29
CA GLU A 87 -21.33 -19.36 -21.41
C GLU A 87 -19.91 -18.88 -21.75
N LYS A 88 -19.56 -18.82 -23.04
CA LYS A 88 -18.27 -18.25 -23.49
C LYS A 88 -18.09 -16.80 -23.04
N ARG A 89 -19.15 -15.98 -23.10
CA ARG A 89 -19.13 -14.58 -22.64
C ARG A 89 -18.93 -14.47 -21.13
N ILE A 90 -19.62 -15.31 -20.36
CA ILE A 90 -19.49 -15.40 -18.89
C ILE A 90 -18.06 -15.79 -18.52
N CYS A 91 -17.53 -16.88 -19.10
CA CYS A 91 -16.16 -17.32 -18.91
C CYS A 91 -15.13 -16.22 -19.21
N ALA A 92 -15.29 -15.49 -20.32
CA ALA A 92 -14.40 -14.39 -20.67
C ALA A 92 -14.43 -13.25 -19.64
N THR A 93 -15.61 -12.95 -19.10
CA THR A 93 -15.79 -11.93 -18.06
C THR A 93 -15.13 -12.36 -16.75
N TRP A 94 -15.36 -13.60 -16.31
CA TRP A 94 -14.72 -14.15 -15.12
C TRP A 94 -13.21 -14.16 -15.20
N ARG A 95 -12.62 -14.50 -16.37
CA ARG A 95 -11.16 -14.41 -16.56
C ARG A 95 -10.62 -13.01 -16.36
N LYS A 96 -11.31 -11.98 -16.90
CA LYS A 96 -10.91 -10.58 -16.71
C LYS A 96 -10.99 -10.16 -15.26
N THR A 97 -12.08 -10.51 -14.58
CA THR A 97 -12.27 -10.21 -13.15
C THR A 97 -11.21 -10.91 -12.30
N ALA A 98 -10.96 -12.20 -12.53
CA ALA A 98 -9.94 -12.97 -11.82
C ALA A 98 -8.54 -12.36 -11.99
N LYS A 99 -8.18 -11.93 -13.20
CA LYS A 99 -6.91 -11.24 -13.46
C LYS A 99 -6.79 -9.94 -12.68
N SER A 100 -7.78 -9.05 -12.79
CA SER A 100 -7.81 -7.78 -12.05
C SER A 100 -7.76 -7.99 -10.53
N THR A 101 -8.48 -8.98 -10.02
CA THR A 101 -8.45 -9.31 -8.59
C THR A 101 -7.10 -9.85 -8.15
N GLY A 102 -6.45 -10.68 -8.98
CA GLY A 102 -5.08 -11.14 -8.75
C GLY A 102 -4.08 -9.99 -8.67
N GLU A 103 -4.13 -9.05 -9.60
CA GLU A 103 -3.27 -7.85 -9.59
C GLU A 103 -3.48 -6.97 -8.33
N LYS A 104 -4.74 -6.83 -7.89
CA LYS A 104 -5.05 -6.10 -6.64
C LYS A 104 -4.52 -6.84 -5.41
N LEU A 105 -4.64 -8.17 -5.39
CA LEU A 105 -4.14 -9.00 -4.29
C LEU A 105 -2.62 -8.92 -4.19
N GLU A 106 -1.91 -8.99 -5.31
CA GLU A 106 -0.45 -8.86 -5.36
C GLU A 106 0.04 -7.50 -4.86
N LYS A 107 -0.64 -6.42 -5.27
CA LYS A 107 -0.38 -5.06 -4.74
C LYS A 107 -0.61 -4.98 -3.24
N ALA A 108 -1.72 -5.53 -2.75
CA ALA A 108 -2.02 -5.56 -1.32
C ALA A 108 -0.98 -6.37 -0.53
N GLN A 109 -0.53 -7.51 -1.06
CA GLN A 109 0.54 -8.31 -0.46
C GLN A 109 1.86 -7.54 -0.39
N THR A 110 2.20 -6.80 -1.44
CA THR A 110 3.40 -5.95 -1.47
C THR A 110 3.34 -4.85 -0.42
N ILE A 111 2.18 -4.20 -0.28
CA ILE A 111 1.93 -3.17 0.75
C ILE A 111 2.05 -3.78 2.15
N ASN A 112 1.43 -4.95 2.40
CA ASN A 112 1.53 -5.63 3.68
C ASN A 112 2.97 -6.01 4.02
N ALA A 113 3.73 -6.54 3.06
CA ALA A 113 5.15 -6.86 3.27
C ALA A 113 6.00 -5.61 3.53
N ALA A 114 5.71 -4.48 2.86
CA ALA A 114 6.39 -3.21 3.12
C ALA A 114 6.03 -2.66 4.51
N ALA A 115 4.76 -2.74 4.91
CA ALA A 115 4.30 -2.35 6.24
C ALA A 115 5.00 -3.19 7.33
N GLU A 116 5.05 -4.52 7.18
CA GLU A 116 5.78 -5.42 8.09
C GLU A 116 7.27 -5.06 8.23
N LYS A 117 7.92 -4.66 7.14
CA LYS A 117 9.32 -4.19 7.18
C LYS A 117 9.46 -2.85 7.91
N LEU A 118 8.61 -1.88 7.63
CA LEU A 118 8.63 -0.56 8.28
C LEU A 118 8.45 -0.67 9.80
N VAL A 119 7.52 -1.52 10.20
CA VAL A 119 7.26 -1.97 11.57
C VAL A 119 8.54 -2.50 12.23
N ARG A 120 9.25 -3.40 11.54
CA ARG A 120 10.42 -4.10 12.08
C ARG A 120 11.63 -3.17 12.19
N CYS A 121 11.76 -2.20 11.28
CA CYS A 121 12.87 -1.27 11.24
C CYS A 121 12.74 -0.08 12.22
N LYS A 122 11.52 0.33 12.63
CA LYS A 122 11.32 1.45 13.58
C LYS A 122 11.43 1.03 15.06
N GLY A 123 12.46 0.28 15.41
CA GLY A 123 12.66 -0.24 16.77
C GLY A 123 12.46 0.79 17.90
N ARG A 124 11.58 0.40 18.83
CA ARG A 124 11.70 0.42 20.30
C ARG A 124 11.00 1.45 21.19
N TYR A 125 10.53 2.63 20.76
CA TYR A 125 9.83 3.49 21.76
C TYR A 125 8.65 4.34 21.26
N HIS A 126 8.68 4.86 20.02
CA HIS A 126 7.51 5.54 19.43
C HIS A 126 6.66 4.60 18.57
N SER A 127 7.18 3.43 18.24
CA SER A 127 6.50 2.44 17.42
C SER A 127 5.49 1.62 18.20
N GLU A 128 5.68 1.42 19.51
CA GLU A 128 4.86 0.49 20.31
C GLU A 128 3.47 1.03 20.63
N GLN A 129 3.35 2.29 21.05
CA GLN A 129 2.04 2.95 21.24
C GLN A 129 1.29 3.11 19.91
N ASN A 130 2.00 3.50 18.84
CA ASN A 130 1.44 3.52 17.50
C ASN A 130 0.99 2.11 17.06
N TYR A 131 1.71 1.07 17.47
CA TYR A 131 1.37 -0.34 17.22
C TYR A 131 0.07 -0.75 17.91
N ARG A 132 -0.05 -0.44 19.19
CA ARG A 132 -1.27 -0.71 19.97
C ARG A 132 -2.46 0.07 19.41
N ALA A 133 -2.25 1.32 19.00
CA ALA A 133 -3.28 2.14 18.35
C ALA A 133 -3.71 1.59 16.98
N LEU A 134 -2.76 1.18 16.13
CA LEU A 134 -3.04 0.53 14.83
C LEU A 134 -3.76 -0.82 15.03
N ALA A 135 -3.28 -1.66 15.95
CA ALA A 135 -3.91 -2.95 16.24
C ALA A 135 -5.35 -2.79 16.76
N ALA A 136 -5.60 -1.78 17.60
CA ALA A 136 -6.96 -1.42 18.01
C ALA A 136 -7.81 -0.91 16.84
N LEU A 137 -7.26 -0.07 15.97
CA LEU A 137 -7.96 0.48 14.80
C LEU A 137 -8.38 -0.62 13.81
N PHE A 138 -7.53 -1.64 13.63
CA PHE A 138 -7.77 -2.77 12.71
C PHE A 138 -8.35 -4.02 13.41
N GLY A 139 -8.64 -3.96 14.72
CA GLY A 139 -9.22 -5.07 15.48
C GLY A 139 -8.35 -6.32 15.60
N VAL A 140 -7.03 -6.20 15.42
CA VAL A 140 -6.08 -7.31 15.46
C VAL A 140 -5.59 -7.53 16.89
N LYS A 141 -5.66 -8.76 17.41
CA LYS A 141 -5.08 -9.09 18.72
C LYS A 141 -3.56 -8.96 18.67
N THR A 142 -2.98 -8.06 19.46
CA THR A 142 -1.52 -7.93 19.62
C THR A 142 -0.98 -9.14 20.40
N PRO A 143 -0.15 -10.02 19.81
CA PRO A 143 0.46 -11.11 20.55
C PRO A 143 1.64 -10.58 21.38
N ASP A 144 1.62 -10.87 22.68
CA ASP A 144 2.73 -10.74 23.65
C ASP A 144 3.60 -9.47 23.54
N LEU A 145 3.03 -8.31 23.90
CA LEU A 145 3.86 -7.18 24.31
C LEU A 145 3.90 -7.09 25.85
N PRO A 146 5.10 -7.01 26.47
CA PRO A 146 5.22 -6.80 27.90
C PRO A 146 4.54 -5.48 28.35
N PRO A 147 4.22 -5.32 29.65
CA PRO A 147 3.71 -4.07 30.19
C PRO A 147 4.69 -2.92 29.91
N LEU A 148 4.16 -1.72 29.60
CA LEU A 148 4.97 -0.52 29.41
C LEU A 148 5.62 -0.11 30.73
N GLU A 149 6.82 -0.59 31.03
CA GLU A 149 7.64 -0.03 32.11
C GLU A 149 8.04 1.39 31.72
N HIS A 150 7.76 2.35 32.60
CA HIS A 150 7.95 3.78 32.38
C HIS A 150 9.44 4.15 32.45
N GLU A 151 10.25 3.75 31.47
CA GLU A 151 11.70 4.05 31.49
C GLU A 151 12.07 5.36 30.76
N ASN A 152 11.13 5.95 30.03
CA ASN A 152 11.35 7.19 29.24
C ASN A 152 11.22 8.50 30.02
N VAL A 153 11.01 8.46 31.33
CA VAL A 153 11.14 9.65 32.19
C VAL A 153 12.62 9.92 32.51
N HIS A 154 13.49 8.92 32.38
CA HIS A 154 14.88 9.03 32.84
C HIS A 154 15.80 9.91 31.96
N TYR A 155 15.54 10.07 30.67
CA TYR A 155 16.35 10.97 29.83
C TYR A 155 15.90 12.44 29.92
N ALA A 156 14.61 12.69 30.14
CA ALA A 156 14.12 14.04 30.38
C ALA A 156 14.61 14.55 31.73
N ASP A 157 14.48 13.75 32.79
CA ASP A 157 14.92 14.14 34.14
C ASP A 157 16.44 14.32 34.23
N ALA A 158 17.23 13.46 33.58
CA ALA A 158 18.69 13.60 33.57
C ALA A 158 19.15 14.87 32.83
N ALA A 159 18.57 15.14 31.65
CA ALA A 159 18.88 16.35 30.88
C ALA A 159 18.40 17.62 31.59
N GLU A 160 17.24 17.58 32.25
CA GLU A 160 16.72 18.71 33.04
C GLU A 160 17.59 18.97 34.27
N MET A 161 18.08 17.93 34.95
CA MET A 161 19.05 18.09 36.05
C MET A 161 20.38 18.68 35.56
N GLU A 162 20.90 18.24 34.42
CA GLU A 162 22.13 18.82 33.83
C GLU A 162 21.93 20.29 33.43
N ILE A 163 20.79 20.63 32.82
CA ILE A 163 20.45 22.01 32.47
C ILE A 163 20.33 22.88 33.73
N ALA A 164 19.71 22.36 34.80
CA ALA A 164 19.61 23.06 36.06
C ALA A 164 20.98 23.29 36.71
N ALA A 165 21.85 22.27 36.72
CA ALA A 165 23.20 22.37 37.25
C ALA A 165 24.07 23.36 36.47
N LEU A 166 23.99 23.35 35.13
CA LEU A 166 24.70 24.30 34.28
C LEU A 166 24.21 25.73 34.48
N ARG A 167 22.89 25.94 34.59
CA ARG A 167 22.32 27.27 34.90
C ARG A 167 22.79 27.79 36.26
N GLN A 168 22.86 26.93 37.27
CA GLN A 168 23.38 27.30 38.58
C GLN A 168 24.87 27.67 38.51
N ARG A 169 25.68 26.91 37.75
CA ARG A 169 27.11 27.21 37.57
C ARG A 169 27.34 28.52 36.82
N ILE A 170 26.52 28.84 35.82
CA ILE A 170 26.57 30.11 35.10
C ILE A 170 26.26 31.28 36.06
N ALA A 171 25.18 31.18 36.85
CA ALA A 171 24.83 32.21 37.83
C ALA A 171 25.92 32.40 38.91
N GLU A 172 26.53 31.31 39.37
CA GLU A 172 27.69 31.37 40.27
C GLU A 172 28.86 32.10 39.60
N LEU A 173 29.19 31.77 38.35
CA LEU A 173 30.28 32.43 37.62
C LEU A 173 29.99 33.91 37.33
N GLU A 174 28.76 34.27 37.00
CA GLU A 174 28.33 35.64 36.73
C GLU A 174 28.30 36.50 38.00
N SER A 175 28.04 35.91 39.17
CA SER A 175 28.06 36.63 40.46
C SER A 175 29.47 36.81 41.05
N ARG A 176 30.50 36.16 40.50
CA ARG A 176 31.87 36.33 40.97
C ARG A 176 32.39 37.72 40.57
N THR A 177 32.46 38.60 41.56
CA THR A 177 33.19 39.85 41.44
C THR A 177 34.70 39.58 41.50
N VAL A 178 35.45 40.11 40.54
CA VAL A 178 36.92 40.01 40.54
C VAL A 178 37.48 41.28 41.18
N THR A 179 37.88 41.18 42.44
CA THR A 179 38.52 42.29 43.16
C THR A 179 40.00 42.31 42.84
N VAL A 180 40.44 43.31 42.07
CA VAL A 180 41.87 43.54 41.78
C VAL A 180 42.38 44.63 42.71
N LYS A 181 43.41 44.34 43.51
CA LYS A 181 44.12 45.37 44.26
C LYS A 181 45.05 46.12 43.30
N LEU A 182 44.89 47.43 43.19
CA LEU A 182 45.76 48.26 42.36
C LEU A 182 47.19 48.26 42.95
N PRO A 183 48.23 48.35 42.09
CA PRO A 183 49.61 48.52 42.56
C PRO A 183 49.78 49.87 43.27
N GLN A 184 50.90 50.04 43.97
CA GLN A 184 51.23 51.31 44.62
C GLN A 184 51.20 52.45 43.60
N ARG A 185 50.60 53.56 44.02
CA ARG A 185 50.52 54.75 43.21
C ARG A 185 51.88 55.43 43.21
N LEU A 186 52.03 56.35 42.28
CA LEU A 186 53.29 56.93 41.92
C LEU A 186 53.08 58.45 41.89
N GLN A 187 53.83 59.19 42.72
CA GLN A 187 53.78 60.65 42.76
C GLN A 187 55.01 61.24 42.04
N PRO A 188 54.83 62.29 41.21
CA PRO A 188 55.95 63.08 40.73
C PRO A 188 56.60 63.81 41.92
N GLY A 189 57.94 63.75 42.05
CA GLY A 189 58.67 64.48 43.08
C GLY A 189 58.33 65.99 43.07
N ALA A 190 58.05 66.56 44.24
CA ALA A 190 57.54 67.93 44.37
C ALA A 190 58.64 68.97 44.68
N ASP A 191 59.90 68.55 44.78
CA ASP A 191 60.92 69.33 45.48
C ASP A 191 62.32 69.18 44.86
N GLY A 192 62.59 70.05 43.89
CA GLY A 192 63.93 70.30 43.36
C GLY A 192 64.04 70.04 41.87
N TRP A 193 64.76 70.92 41.17
CA TRP A 193 64.86 70.96 39.70
C TRP A 193 65.50 69.72 39.03
N ASP A 194 65.86 68.68 39.79
CA ASP A 194 66.52 67.46 39.30
C ASP A 194 65.80 66.14 39.62
N ASP A 195 64.71 66.12 40.41
CA ASP A 195 64.07 64.87 40.84
C ASP A 195 62.69 64.63 40.18
N TRP A 196 62.68 64.66 38.84
CA TRP A 196 61.54 64.26 38.01
C TRP A 196 61.31 62.73 38.00
N TYR A 197 61.97 61.99 38.89
CA TYR A 197 61.72 60.58 39.06
C TYR A 197 60.43 60.35 39.84
N VAL A 198 59.71 59.32 39.42
CA VAL A 198 58.44 58.97 40.01
C VAL A 198 58.72 58.02 41.17
N HIS A 199 58.23 58.36 42.36
CA HIS A 199 58.44 57.56 43.57
C HIS A 199 57.14 56.90 44.03
N SER A 200 57.26 55.72 44.63
CA SER A 200 56.12 54.98 45.20
C SER A 200 55.51 55.73 46.36
N ASP A 201 54.20 55.95 46.29
CA ASP A 201 53.39 56.59 47.32
C ASP A 201 51.98 55.95 47.35
N ASP A 202 51.39 55.83 48.53
CA ASP A 202 50.06 55.25 48.68
C ASP A 202 48.94 56.22 48.24
N GLU A 203 49.23 57.53 48.12
CA GLU A 203 48.25 58.58 47.76
C GLU A 203 48.47 59.24 46.38
N GLY A 204 49.59 58.99 45.70
CA GLY A 204 50.03 59.64 44.45
C GLY A 204 49.12 59.47 43.22
N GLU A 205 49.33 60.23 42.14
CA GLU A 205 48.32 60.31 41.05
C GLU A 205 48.45 59.25 39.93
N TYR A 206 49.64 58.67 39.73
CA TYR A 206 49.91 57.80 38.58
C TYR A 206 50.01 56.32 38.95
N LEU A 207 49.78 55.44 37.96
CA LEU A 207 50.03 54.00 38.05
C LEU A 207 50.96 53.58 36.91
N LYS A 208 51.90 52.69 37.19
CA LYS A 208 52.77 52.15 36.14
C LYS A 208 52.02 51.11 35.32
N PHE A 209 51.94 51.33 34.00
CA PHE A 209 51.20 50.47 33.08
C PHE A 209 51.62 49.00 33.16
N ASP A 210 52.93 48.73 33.17
CA ASP A 210 53.44 47.34 33.24
C ASP A 210 53.01 46.61 34.52
N ASP A 211 52.95 47.33 35.64
CA ASP A 211 52.58 46.73 36.93
C ASP A 211 51.06 46.47 36.98
N VAL A 212 50.26 47.37 36.41
CA VAL A 212 48.81 47.16 36.23
C VAL A 212 48.55 45.98 35.30
N LEU A 213 49.26 45.90 34.18
CA LEU A 213 49.12 44.80 33.20
C LEU A 213 49.56 43.45 33.81
N ALA A 214 50.67 43.42 34.54
CA ALA A 214 51.14 42.22 35.24
C ALA A 214 50.12 41.74 36.29
N MET A 215 49.51 42.67 37.04
CA MET A 215 48.49 42.34 38.05
C MET A 215 47.19 41.84 37.43
N LEU A 216 46.70 42.47 36.36
CA LEU A 216 45.52 42.00 35.63
C LEU A 216 45.76 40.59 35.05
N THR A 217 46.95 40.37 34.48
CA THR A 217 47.36 39.05 33.98
C THR A 217 47.45 38.02 35.10
N ALA A 218 48.01 38.37 36.26
CA ALA A 218 48.07 37.50 37.44
C ALA A 218 46.67 37.16 38.01
N ALA A 219 45.71 38.08 37.86
CA ALA A 219 44.29 37.85 38.17
C ALA A 219 43.55 37.02 37.10
N GLY A 220 44.24 36.61 36.03
CA GLY A 220 43.67 35.86 34.91
C GLY A 220 42.80 36.71 33.98
N ILE A 221 42.86 38.04 34.09
CA ILE A 221 42.15 38.99 33.24
C ILE A 221 43.03 39.27 32.02
N LYS A 222 42.51 38.94 30.83
CA LYS A 222 43.16 39.32 29.57
C LYS A 222 42.74 40.73 29.19
N VAL A 223 43.72 41.57 28.88
CA VAL A 223 43.51 42.93 28.35
C VAL A 223 43.86 42.89 26.86
N GLU A 224 42.89 43.22 26.00
CA GLU A 224 43.12 43.39 24.56
C GLU A 224 43.48 44.86 24.29
N ALA A 225 44.41 45.10 23.36
CA ALA A 225 44.66 46.45 22.84
C ALA A 225 43.54 46.80 21.85
N GLU A 226 42.99 48.01 21.93
CA GLU A 226 42.10 48.55 20.87
C GLU A 226 42.83 48.73 19.54
#